data_AF-A0A367KNI6-F1
#
_entry.id   AF-A0A367KNI6-F1
#
_cell.length_a   1.000
_cell.length_b   1.000
_cell.length_c   1.000
_cell.angle_alpha   90.00
_cell.angle_beta   90.00
_cell.angle_gamma   90.00
#
_symmetry.space_group_name_H-M   'P 1'
#
loop_
_entity.id
_entity.type
_entity.pdbx_description
1 polymer ?
#
loop_
_entity_poly.entity_id
_entity_poly.type
_entity_poly.pdbx_seq_one_letter_code
_entity_poly.pdbx_strand_id
1 'polypeptide(L)'
;HYDSYTAFSRRIAAMAAENITNHNEEANAMPEVDLIGTLATGNVTESLQEFFTDFLTPQKIKEWESTMTHGYQNSLVTACQYVLPACDRIQLELSKLLGYSLWTQRYGDFLETSSVETCIECIQQFVRQMLDYTKSLNILTKSFEAFIQWMSAVSQKISAVDSVEFENQSSLCEEPELVLTYLDTNFVKDYMAPYFISTEQQKSLIERLSDLSICCEKMLKKPSKIFSTKICVASISSFTLDGILLQNQPKQKIVSITSVSAFSFNEIMR
;
A
#
# COMPACT_ATOMS: atom_id res chain seq x y z
N HIS A 1 -1.08 8.63 -4.40
CA HIS A 1 -0.55 7.97 -5.61
C HIS A 1 -1.63 7.13 -6.27
N TYR A 2 -2.22 6.17 -5.54
CA TYR A 2 -3.39 5.39 -5.96
C TYR A 2 -4.51 6.23 -6.60
N ASP A 3 -5.05 7.22 -5.88
CA ASP A 3 -6.14 8.07 -6.40
C ASP A 3 -5.81 8.79 -7.70
N SER A 4 -4.52 9.13 -7.90
CA SER A 4 -4.07 9.90 -9.05
C SER A 4 -4.16 9.10 -10.34
N TYR A 5 -3.78 7.81 -10.30
CA TYR A 5 -3.84 6.98 -11.50
C TYR A 5 -5.24 6.38 -11.69
N THR A 6 -5.96 6.01 -10.62
CA THR A 6 -7.33 5.47 -10.74
C THR A 6 -8.34 6.51 -11.21
N ALA A 7 -8.12 7.80 -10.92
CA ALA A 7 -8.97 8.88 -11.45
C ALA A 7 -8.99 8.91 -12.98
N PHE A 8 -7.87 8.58 -13.63
CA PHE A 8 -7.78 8.55 -15.08
C PHE A 8 -8.62 7.42 -15.68
N SER A 9 -8.48 6.18 -15.19
CA SER A 9 -9.34 5.06 -15.63
C SER A 9 -10.82 5.32 -15.37
N ARG A 10 -11.18 5.84 -14.19
CA ARG A 10 -12.57 6.15 -13.87
C ARG A 10 -13.17 7.18 -14.82
N ARG A 11 -12.38 8.18 -15.23
CA ARG A 11 -12.82 9.14 -16.25
C ARG A 11 -13.05 8.48 -17.60
N ILE A 12 -12.16 7.57 -18.02
CA ILE A 12 -12.34 6.84 -19.28
C ILE A 12 -13.59 5.97 -19.24
N ALA A 13 -13.80 5.21 -18.17
CA ALA A 13 -14.99 4.37 -18.01
C ALA A 13 -16.29 5.21 -17.97
N ALA A 14 -16.27 6.37 -17.30
CA ALA A 14 -17.42 7.29 -17.27
C ALA A 14 -17.74 7.86 -18.66
N MET A 15 -16.73 8.24 -19.45
CA MET A 15 -16.93 8.73 -20.81
C MET A 15 -17.44 7.62 -21.75
N ALA A 16 -16.98 6.38 -21.57
CA ALA A 16 -17.50 5.24 -22.32
C ALA A 16 -18.99 5.02 -22.00
N ALA A 17 -19.37 5.07 -20.71
CA ALA A 17 -20.76 4.99 -20.28
C ALA A 17 -21.62 6.13 -20.88
N GLU A 18 -21.14 7.37 -20.84
CA GLU A 18 -21.84 8.54 -21.38
C GLU A 18 -22.11 8.41 -22.89
N ASN A 19 -21.10 7.96 -23.66
CA ASN A 19 -21.26 7.74 -25.10
C ASN A 19 -22.28 6.64 -25.42
N ILE A 20 -22.36 5.58 -24.62
CA ILE A 20 -23.36 4.52 -24.80
C ILE A 20 -24.77 5.06 -24.52
N THR A 21 -24.95 5.85 -23.45
CA THR A 21 -26.26 6.46 -23.16
C THR A 21 -26.74 7.44 -24.22
N ASN A 22 -25.82 8.18 -24.84
CA ASN A 22 -26.17 9.15 -25.88
C ASN A 22 -26.70 8.47 -27.17
N HIS A 23 -26.30 7.23 -27.43
CA HIS A 23 -26.76 6.43 -28.56
C HIS A 23 -28.02 5.61 -28.27
N ASN A 24 -28.30 5.32 -26.99
CA ASN A 24 -29.45 4.51 -26.60
C ASN A 24 -30.03 4.98 -25.25
N GLU A 25 -30.99 5.90 -25.30
CA GLU A 25 -31.61 6.54 -24.12
C GLU A 25 -32.30 5.54 -23.17
N GLU A 26 -32.66 4.34 -23.64
CA GLU A 26 -33.31 3.29 -22.85
C GLU A 26 -32.32 2.27 -22.25
N ALA A 27 -31.03 2.33 -22.62
CA ALA A 27 -30.02 1.38 -22.15
C ALA A 27 -29.41 1.80 -20.81
N ASN A 28 -29.33 0.87 -19.86
CA ASN A 28 -28.42 1.01 -18.73
C ASN A 28 -26.98 0.97 -19.27
N ALA A 29 -26.24 2.08 -19.13
CA ALA A 29 -24.85 2.16 -19.59
C ALA A 29 -23.95 1.16 -18.86
N MET A 30 -23.58 0.08 -19.54
CA MET A 30 -22.66 -0.93 -19.05
C MET A 30 -21.50 -1.06 -20.04
N PRO A 31 -20.54 -0.11 -20.03
CA PRO A 31 -19.46 -0.08 -21.01
C PRO A 31 -18.57 -1.34 -20.96
N GLU A 32 -18.48 -2.02 -19.81
CA GLU A 32 -17.83 -3.30 -19.68
C GLU A 32 -18.50 -4.40 -20.52
N VAL A 33 -19.83 -4.39 -20.64
CA VAL A 33 -20.59 -5.41 -21.40
C VAL A 33 -20.37 -5.22 -22.90
N ASP A 34 -20.39 -3.99 -23.38
CA ASP A 34 -20.14 -3.67 -24.79
C ASP A 34 -18.70 -4.00 -25.19
N LEU A 35 -17.73 -3.73 -24.30
CA LEU A 35 -16.34 -4.11 -24.50
C LEU A 35 -16.15 -5.64 -24.48
N ILE A 36 -16.85 -6.37 -23.61
CA ILE A 36 -16.87 -7.84 -23.61
C ILE A 36 -17.48 -8.37 -24.92
N GLY A 37 -18.57 -7.77 -25.39
CA GLY A 37 -19.18 -8.10 -26.69
C GLY A 37 -18.22 -7.87 -27.86
N THR A 38 -17.48 -6.77 -27.82
CA THR A 38 -16.43 -6.45 -28.80
C THR A 38 -15.30 -7.46 -28.75
N LEU A 39 -14.85 -7.86 -27.56
CA LEU A 39 -13.82 -8.89 -27.38
C LEU A 39 -14.27 -10.25 -27.95
N ALA A 40 -15.52 -10.64 -27.70
CA ALA A 40 -16.06 -11.93 -28.11
C ALA A 40 -16.36 -12.00 -29.63
N THR A 41 -16.84 -10.91 -30.22
CA THR A 41 -17.33 -10.90 -31.61
C THR A 41 -16.37 -10.24 -32.60
N GLY A 42 -15.42 -9.44 -32.11
CA GLY A 42 -14.55 -8.60 -32.93
C GLY A 42 -15.25 -7.41 -33.59
N ASN A 43 -16.55 -7.21 -33.32
CA ASN A 43 -17.37 -6.13 -33.86
C ASN A 43 -17.50 -5.01 -32.83
N VAL A 44 -17.17 -3.79 -33.26
CA VAL A 44 -17.27 -2.59 -32.45
C VAL A 44 -18.64 -1.96 -32.71
N THR A 45 -19.37 -1.60 -31.64
CA THR A 45 -20.63 -0.87 -31.77
C THR A 45 -20.39 0.57 -32.23
N GLU A 46 -21.38 1.22 -32.83
CA GLU A 46 -21.27 2.60 -33.30
C GLU A 46 -20.85 3.56 -32.16
N SER A 47 -21.43 3.39 -30.98
CA SER A 47 -21.11 4.17 -29.79
C SER A 47 -19.66 4.00 -29.33
N LEU A 48 -19.13 2.76 -29.38
CA LEU A 48 -17.73 2.50 -29.09
C LEU A 48 -16.82 3.04 -30.19
N GLN A 49 -17.24 2.99 -31.45
CA GLN A 49 -16.49 3.57 -32.56
C GLN A 49 -16.29 5.07 -32.37
N GLU A 50 -17.36 5.81 -32.08
CA GLU A 50 -17.29 7.25 -31.75
C GLU A 50 -16.39 7.49 -30.52
N PHE A 51 -16.53 6.67 -29.48
CA PHE A 51 -15.67 6.75 -28.31
C PHE A 51 -14.17 6.60 -28.64
N PHE A 52 -13.79 5.65 -29.49
CA PHE A 52 -12.40 5.45 -29.91
C PHE A 52 -11.88 6.54 -30.85
N THR A 53 -12.75 7.12 -31.68
CA THR A 53 -12.37 8.16 -32.64
C THR A 53 -12.25 9.53 -31.96
N ASP A 54 -13.22 9.91 -31.13
CA ASP A 54 -13.35 11.28 -30.62
C ASP A 54 -12.71 11.45 -29.25
N PHE A 55 -12.76 10.42 -28.40
CA PHE A 55 -12.27 10.50 -27.03
C PHE A 55 -11.00 9.70 -26.79
N LEU A 56 -11.02 8.39 -27.00
CA LEU A 56 -9.95 7.45 -26.66
C LEU A 56 -9.00 7.26 -27.85
N THR A 57 -8.35 8.36 -28.25
CA THR A 57 -7.39 8.36 -29.36
C THR A 57 -6.15 7.50 -29.05
N PRO A 58 -5.38 7.06 -30.07
CA PRO A 58 -4.16 6.29 -29.85
C PRO A 58 -3.15 6.98 -28.91
N GLN A 59 -3.11 8.31 -28.92
CA GLN A 59 -2.28 9.09 -28.01
C GLN A 59 -2.76 8.97 -26.56
N LYS A 60 -4.08 9.06 -26.32
CA LYS A 60 -4.64 8.89 -24.97
C LYS A 60 -4.49 7.47 -24.45
N ILE A 61 -4.57 6.45 -25.32
CA ILE A 61 -4.31 5.06 -24.94
C ILE A 61 -2.86 4.90 -24.44
N LYS A 62 -1.88 5.48 -25.15
CA LYS A 62 -0.47 5.48 -24.71
C LYS A 62 -0.25 6.27 -23.41
N GLU A 63 -0.94 7.40 -23.24
CA GLU A 63 -0.91 8.15 -21.98
C GLU A 63 -1.49 7.33 -20.83
N TRP A 64 -2.60 6.61 -21.08
CA TRP A 64 -3.22 5.71 -20.12
C TRP A 64 -2.26 4.60 -19.70
N GLU A 65 -1.68 3.91 -20.68
CA GLU A 65 -0.71 2.83 -20.50
C GLU A 65 0.47 3.29 -19.64
N SER A 66 1.11 4.40 -20.04
CA SER A 66 2.27 4.96 -19.34
C SER A 66 1.93 5.36 -17.90
N THR A 67 0.83 6.07 -17.70
CA THR A 67 0.37 6.53 -16.38
C THR A 67 0.12 5.36 -15.44
N MET A 68 -0.61 4.34 -15.90
CA MET A 68 -0.96 3.18 -15.08
C MET A 68 0.23 2.26 -14.83
N THR A 69 1.04 1.99 -15.85
CA THR A 69 2.24 1.14 -15.72
C THR A 69 3.20 1.74 -14.70
N HIS A 70 3.46 3.06 -14.80
CA HIS A 70 4.27 3.76 -13.81
C HIS A 70 3.62 3.73 -12.42
N GLY A 71 2.30 3.93 -12.37
CA GLY A 71 1.46 3.82 -11.18
C GLY A 71 1.66 2.51 -10.41
N TYR A 72 1.51 1.39 -11.10
CA TYR A 72 1.61 0.05 -10.54
C TYR A 72 3.05 -0.32 -10.18
N GLN A 73 4.02 -0.01 -11.05
CA GLN A 73 5.44 -0.30 -10.79
C GLN A 73 5.94 0.43 -9.53
N ASN A 74 5.67 1.73 -9.40
CA ASN A 74 6.04 2.49 -8.20
C ASN A 74 5.38 1.92 -6.94
N SER A 75 4.14 1.47 -7.05
CA SER A 75 3.39 0.89 -5.94
C SER A 75 3.99 -0.45 -5.50
N LEU A 76 4.39 -1.30 -6.45
CA LEU A 76 5.11 -2.56 -6.18
C LEU A 76 6.49 -2.30 -5.57
N VAL A 77 7.27 -1.39 -6.15
CA VAL A 77 8.58 -0.98 -5.61
C VAL A 77 8.43 -0.50 -4.18
N THR A 78 7.45 0.36 -3.92
CA THR A 78 7.20 0.90 -2.58
C THR A 78 6.89 -0.22 -1.57
N ALA A 79 5.99 -1.12 -1.93
CA ALA A 79 5.62 -2.22 -1.06
C ALA A 79 6.78 -3.19 -0.81
N CYS A 80 7.45 -3.65 -1.86
CA CYS A 80 8.44 -4.72 -1.80
C CYS A 80 9.83 -4.27 -1.38
N GLN A 81 10.27 -3.07 -1.76
CA GLN A 81 11.64 -2.60 -1.48
C GLN A 81 11.72 -1.74 -0.21
N TYR A 82 10.62 -1.12 0.22
CA TYR A 82 10.63 -0.24 1.39
C TYR A 82 9.75 -0.75 2.53
N VAL A 83 8.45 -0.97 2.28
CA VAL A 83 7.49 -1.27 3.36
C VAL A 83 7.73 -2.64 3.97
N LEU A 84 7.75 -3.71 3.17
CA LEU A 84 7.94 -5.08 3.67
C LEU A 84 9.29 -5.26 4.39
N PRO A 85 10.44 -4.79 3.85
CA PRO A 85 11.71 -4.88 4.57
C PRO A 85 11.74 -4.08 5.89
N ALA A 86 11.04 -2.94 5.95
CA ALA A 86 10.90 -2.20 7.20
C ALA A 86 10.07 -2.99 8.23
N CYS A 87 9.01 -3.67 7.79
CA CYS A 87 8.20 -4.53 8.64
C CYS A 87 9.01 -5.70 9.20
N ASP A 88 9.84 -6.34 8.38
CA ASP A 88 10.72 -7.44 8.83
C ASP A 88 11.67 -6.97 9.93
N ARG A 89 12.25 -5.77 9.78
CA ARG A 89 13.12 -5.18 10.80
C ARG A 89 12.36 -4.87 12.09
N ILE A 90 11.16 -4.29 12.00
CA ILE A 90 10.30 -4.01 13.16
C ILE A 90 9.97 -5.32 13.88
N GLN A 91 9.57 -6.36 13.15
CA GLN A 91 9.24 -7.66 13.71
C GLN A 91 10.45 -8.32 14.42
N LEU A 92 11.65 -8.18 13.85
CA LEU A 92 12.89 -8.65 14.48
C LEU A 92 13.16 -7.92 15.81
N GLU A 93 13.03 -6.60 15.85
CA GLU A 93 13.21 -5.82 17.08
C GLU A 93 12.14 -6.13 18.13
N LEU A 94 10.88 -6.27 17.73
CA LEU A 94 9.80 -6.70 18.62
C LEU A 94 10.05 -8.10 19.19
N SER A 95 10.60 -9.02 18.39
CA SER A 95 10.96 -10.37 18.86
C SER A 95 12.08 -10.33 19.90
N LYS A 96 13.06 -9.43 19.76
CA LYS A 96 14.08 -9.20 20.80
C LYS A 96 13.47 -8.61 22.07
N LEU A 97 12.58 -7.62 21.92
CA LEU A 97 11.86 -7.03 23.05
C LEU A 97 11.01 -8.07 23.78
N LEU A 98 10.40 -9.01 23.05
CA LEU A 98 9.67 -10.12 23.65
C LEU A 98 10.61 -10.95 24.53
N GLY A 99 11.78 -11.33 24.02
CA GLY A 99 12.82 -12.01 24.81
C GLY A 99 13.20 -11.26 26.09
N TYR A 100 13.34 -9.93 26.04
CA TYR A 100 13.62 -9.12 27.23
C TYR A 100 12.44 -9.07 28.20
N SER A 101 11.21 -8.98 27.70
CA SER A 101 10.00 -8.95 28.54
C SER A 101 9.84 -10.22 29.38
N LEU A 102 10.28 -11.36 28.84
CA LEU A 102 10.24 -12.65 29.53
C LEU A 102 11.23 -12.71 30.71
N TRP A 103 12.28 -11.88 30.71
CA TRP A 103 13.20 -11.75 31.84
C TRP A 103 12.65 -10.76 32.88
N THR A 104 11.58 -11.19 33.54
CA THR A 104 10.78 -10.38 34.48
C THR A 104 11.61 -9.79 35.63
N GLN A 105 12.63 -10.51 36.11
CA GLN A 105 13.53 -10.03 37.17
C GLN A 105 14.29 -8.76 36.80
N ARG A 106 14.67 -8.59 35.53
CA ARG A 106 15.47 -7.45 35.05
C ARG A 106 14.62 -6.38 34.38
N TYR A 107 13.58 -6.78 33.65
CA TYR A 107 12.81 -5.89 32.79
C TYR A 107 11.32 -5.81 33.13
N GLY A 108 10.79 -6.60 34.06
CA GLY A 108 9.35 -6.67 34.34
C GLY A 108 8.72 -5.35 34.78
N ASP A 109 9.49 -4.50 35.47
CA ASP A 109 9.06 -3.14 35.82
C ASP A 109 8.87 -2.27 34.56
N PHE A 110 9.69 -2.46 33.53
CA PHE A 110 9.75 -1.61 32.35
C PHE A 110 8.84 -2.08 31.22
N LEU A 111 8.88 -3.38 30.93
CA LEU A 111 8.28 -3.97 29.73
C LEU A 111 7.25 -5.02 30.11
N GLU A 112 6.05 -4.88 29.54
CA GLU A 112 4.96 -5.82 29.73
C GLU A 112 4.89 -6.77 28.54
N THR A 113 4.96 -8.08 28.79
CA THR A 113 4.98 -9.12 27.75
C THR A 113 3.76 -9.05 26.82
N SER A 114 2.55 -8.94 27.39
CA SER A 114 1.30 -8.84 26.63
C SER A 114 1.27 -7.65 25.67
N SER A 115 1.85 -6.51 26.07
CA SER A 115 1.96 -5.32 25.22
C SER A 115 2.90 -5.56 24.03
N VAL A 116 4.01 -6.28 24.22
CA VAL A 116 4.93 -6.63 23.13
C VAL A 116 4.29 -7.64 22.18
N GLU A 117 3.63 -8.67 22.71
CA GLU A 117 2.90 -9.68 21.93
C GLU A 117 1.82 -9.03 21.05
N THR A 118 1.05 -8.08 21.61
CA THR A 118 0.05 -7.32 20.86
C THR A 118 0.69 -6.54 19.68
N CYS A 119 1.85 -5.91 19.89
CA CYS A 119 2.57 -5.24 18.81
C CYS A 119 3.01 -6.21 17.71
N ILE A 120 3.49 -7.41 18.10
CA ILE A 120 3.87 -8.48 17.17
C ILE A 120 2.66 -8.94 16.34
N GLU A 121 1.50 -9.11 16.97
CA GLU A 121 0.27 -9.46 16.26
C GLU A 121 -0.15 -8.37 15.26
N CYS A 122 -0.10 -7.10 15.67
CA CYS A 122 -0.41 -5.98 14.79
C CYS A 122 0.49 -5.93 13.55
N ILE A 123 1.81 -6.06 13.71
CA ILE A 123 2.74 -6.06 12.56
C ILE A 123 2.50 -7.26 11.65
N GLN A 124 2.25 -8.44 12.22
CA GLN A 124 1.96 -9.64 11.41
C GLN A 124 0.68 -9.49 10.59
N GLN A 125 -0.38 -8.90 11.16
CA GLN A 125 -1.61 -8.62 10.43
C GLN A 125 -1.39 -7.60 9.31
N PHE A 126 -0.61 -6.54 9.57
CA PHE A 126 -0.25 -5.56 8.55
C PHE A 126 0.56 -6.19 7.41
N VAL A 127 1.58 -7.00 7.73
CA VAL A 127 2.40 -7.71 6.74
C VAL A 127 1.55 -8.64 5.87
N ARG A 128 0.64 -9.42 6.46
CA ARG A 128 -0.26 -10.29 5.68
C ARG A 128 -1.08 -9.49 4.68
N GLN A 129 -1.70 -8.38 5.12
CA GLN A 129 -2.48 -7.54 4.22
C GLN A 129 -1.63 -6.87 3.14
N MET A 130 -0.40 -6.45 3.46
CA MET A 130 0.54 -5.91 2.47
C MET A 130 0.95 -6.96 1.43
N LEU A 131 1.14 -8.21 1.83
CA LEU A 131 1.44 -9.32 0.90
C LEU A 131 0.24 -9.64 0.00
N ASP A 132 -0.98 -9.58 0.53
CA ASP A 132 -2.18 -9.77 -0.27
C ASP A 132 -2.38 -8.60 -1.25
N TYR A 133 -2.09 -7.37 -0.82
CA TYR A 133 -2.05 -6.20 -1.69
C TYR A 133 -1.07 -6.36 -2.85
N THR A 134 0.18 -6.80 -2.60
CA THR A 134 1.17 -6.97 -3.67
C THR A 134 0.78 -8.08 -4.64
N LYS A 135 0.17 -9.17 -4.17
CA LYS A 135 -0.38 -10.22 -5.05
C LYS A 135 -1.49 -9.66 -5.94
N SER A 136 -2.46 -8.97 -5.36
CA SER A 136 -3.59 -8.37 -6.08
C SER A 136 -3.11 -7.33 -7.09
N LEU A 137 -2.12 -6.51 -6.74
CA LEU A 137 -1.52 -5.53 -7.64
C LEU A 137 -0.78 -6.18 -8.82
N ASN A 138 -0.10 -7.31 -8.61
CA ASN A 138 0.53 -8.06 -9.70
C ASN A 138 -0.50 -8.64 -10.68
N ILE A 139 -1.61 -9.18 -10.16
CA ILE A 139 -2.72 -9.67 -11.00
C ILE A 139 -3.31 -8.51 -11.82
N LEU A 140 -3.57 -7.38 -11.16
CA LEU A 140 -4.05 -6.16 -11.81
C LEU A 140 -3.10 -5.71 -12.93
N THR A 141 -1.80 -5.64 -12.65
CA THR A 141 -0.78 -5.20 -13.62
C THR A 141 -0.83 -6.05 -14.89
N LYS A 142 -0.86 -7.38 -14.76
CA LYS A 142 -0.94 -8.30 -15.91
C LYS A 142 -2.24 -8.16 -16.68
N SER A 143 -3.37 -8.12 -15.97
CA SER A 143 -4.69 -7.98 -16.60
C SER A 143 -4.83 -6.64 -17.35
N PHE A 144 -4.27 -5.56 -16.80
CA PHE A 144 -4.25 -4.25 -17.43
C PHE A 144 -3.35 -4.23 -18.68
N GLU A 145 -2.19 -4.87 -18.63
CA GLU A 145 -1.27 -4.95 -19.78
C GLU A 145 -1.93 -5.65 -20.97
N ALA A 146 -2.56 -6.81 -20.75
CA ALA A 146 -3.33 -7.49 -21.79
C ALA A 146 -4.49 -6.62 -22.31
N PHE A 147 -5.22 -5.98 -21.40
CA PHE A 147 -6.34 -5.10 -21.75
C PHE A 147 -5.90 -3.89 -22.58
N ILE A 148 -4.83 -3.19 -22.21
CA ILE A 148 -4.42 -1.96 -22.89
C ILE A 148 -3.80 -2.24 -24.26
N GLN A 149 -3.12 -3.38 -24.41
CA GLN A 149 -2.64 -3.87 -25.71
C GLN A 149 -3.82 -4.20 -26.63
N TRP A 150 -4.84 -4.90 -26.13
CA TRP A 150 -6.07 -5.17 -26.88
C TRP A 150 -6.79 -3.88 -27.30
N MET A 151 -6.96 -2.93 -26.37
CA MET A 151 -7.56 -1.62 -26.67
C MET A 151 -6.79 -0.86 -27.76
N SER A 152 -5.46 -0.94 -27.74
CA SER A 152 -4.60 -0.35 -28.77
C SER A 152 -4.84 -0.99 -30.14
N ALA A 153 -4.98 -2.31 -30.20
CA ALA A 153 -5.27 -3.04 -31.45
C ALA A 153 -6.66 -2.70 -31.99
N VAL A 154 -7.67 -2.60 -31.11
CA VAL A 154 -9.04 -2.19 -31.49
C VAL A 154 -9.04 -0.76 -32.06
N SER A 155 -8.37 0.18 -31.39
CA SER A 155 -8.25 1.57 -31.85
C SER A 155 -7.56 1.67 -33.22
N GLN A 156 -6.51 0.89 -33.45
CA GLN A 156 -5.84 0.82 -34.75
C GLN A 156 -6.75 0.28 -35.85
N LYS A 157 -7.49 -0.81 -35.58
CA LYS A 157 -8.46 -1.38 -36.52
C LYS A 157 -9.54 -0.36 -36.92
N ILE A 158 -10.07 0.39 -35.96
CA ILE A 158 -11.08 1.44 -36.21
C ILE A 158 -10.48 2.58 -37.05
N SER A 159 -9.21 2.92 -36.83
CA SER A 159 -8.53 3.98 -37.58
C SER A 159 -8.09 3.55 -39.00
N ALA A 160 -8.02 2.23 -39.25
CA ALA A 160 -7.44 1.63 -40.45
C ALA A 160 -8.49 1.02 -41.39
N VAL A 161 -9.76 1.43 -41.31
CA VAL A 161 -10.89 0.87 -42.08
C VAL A 161 -10.67 0.86 -43.61
N ASP A 162 -9.72 1.65 -44.12
CA ASP A 162 -9.36 1.73 -45.55
C ASP A 162 -8.05 0.99 -45.93
N SER A 163 -7.35 0.33 -45.00
CA SER A 163 -6.07 -0.34 -45.28
C SER A 163 -6.20 -1.87 -45.40
N VAL A 164 -5.82 -2.40 -46.57
CA VAL A 164 -5.89 -3.82 -46.95
C VAL A 164 -4.98 -4.72 -46.09
N GLU A 165 -4.10 -4.14 -45.26
CA GLU A 165 -3.11 -4.87 -44.47
C GLU A 165 -3.67 -5.49 -43.18
N PHE A 166 -4.84 -5.04 -42.69
CA PHE A 166 -5.41 -5.51 -41.42
C PHE A 166 -6.26 -6.80 -41.52
N GLU A 167 -6.64 -7.24 -42.72
CA GLU A 167 -7.45 -8.46 -42.91
C GLU A 167 -6.69 -9.76 -42.59
N ASN A 168 -5.35 -9.71 -42.48
CA ASN A 168 -4.50 -10.90 -42.29
C ASN A 168 -3.99 -11.13 -40.85
N GLN A 169 -4.29 -10.26 -39.88
CA GLN A 169 -3.90 -10.48 -38.48
C GLN A 169 -4.90 -11.40 -37.77
N SER A 170 -4.50 -12.66 -37.54
CA SER A 170 -5.38 -13.74 -37.04
C SER A 170 -5.77 -13.69 -35.56
N SER A 171 -5.36 -12.68 -34.78
CA SER A 171 -5.92 -12.45 -33.44
C SER A 171 -5.68 -11.02 -32.94
N LEU A 172 -6.76 -10.25 -32.71
CA LEU A 172 -6.69 -8.91 -32.10
C LEU A 172 -6.35 -8.94 -30.60
N CYS A 173 -6.37 -10.13 -29.99
CA CYS A 173 -6.15 -10.32 -28.56
C CYS A 173 -5.40 -11.65 -28.33
N GLU A 174 -4.22 -11.58 -27.72
CA GLU A 174 -3.43 -12.77 -27.38
C GLU A 174 -3.94 -13.46 -26.10
N GLU A 175 -4.37 -12.67 -25.11
CA GLU A 175 -4.76 -13.15 -23.77
C GLU A 175 -6.19 -12.69 -23.38
N PRO A 176 -7.25 -13.20 -24.04
CA PRO A 176 -8.62 -12.74 -23.82
C PRO A 176 -9.12 -12.95 -22.39
N GLU A 177 -8.64 -13.99 -21.69
CA GLU A 177 -8.99 -14.25 -20.29
C GLU A 177 -8.53 -13.13 -19.34
N LEU A 178 -7.36 -12.54 -19.61
CA LEU A 178 -6.83 -11.43 -18.82
C LEU A 178 -7.58 -10.13 -19.10
N VAL A 179 -7.97 -9.91 -20.37
CA VAL A 179 -8.82 -8.78 -20.75
C VAL A 179 -10.17 -8.87 -20.06
N LEU A 180 -10.82 -10.04 -20.09
CA LEU A 180 -12.08 -10.30 -19.40
C LEU A 180 -11.95 -10.05 -17.89
N THR A 181 -10.86 -10.54 -17.29
CA THR A 181 -10.58 -10.33 -15.87
C THR A 181 -10.52 -8.83 -15.55
N TYR A 182 -9.81 -8.03 -16.36
CA TYR A 182 -9.72 -6.59 -16.15
C TYR A 182 -11.09 -5.90 -16.30
N LEU A 183 -11.86 -6.24 -17.34
CA LEU A 183 -13.18 -5.66 -17.59
C LEU A 183 -14.16 -5.91 -16.43
N ASP A 184 -14.21 -7.14 -15.91
CA ASP A 184 -15.15 -7.49 -14.82
C ASP A 184 -14.76 -6.87 -13.47
N THR A 185 -13.45 -6.77 -13.19
CA THR A 185 -12.96 -6.44 -11.85
C THR A 185 -12.43 -5.02 -11.67
N ASN A 186 -11.94 -4.37 -12.74
CA ASN A 186 -11.14 -3.14 -12.62
C ASN A 186 -11.50 -2.02 -13.60
N PHE A 187 -12.27 -2.29 -14.67
CA PHE A 187 -12.61 -1.23 -15.63
C PHE A 187 -13.61 -0.22 -15.05
N VAL A 188 -14.75 -0.71 -14.53
CA VAL A 188 -15.75 0.14 -13.85
C VAL A 188 -15.59 0.09 -12.33
N LYS A 189 -15.26 -1.08 -11.80
CA LYS A 189 -15.02 -1.31 -10.37
C LYS A 189 -13.57 -1.01 -10.03
N ASP A 190 -13.29 -0.77 -8.75
CA ASP A 190 -11.92 -0.60 -8.27
C ASP A 190 -11.58 -1.71 -7.27
N TYR A 191 -11.00 -2.81 -7.79
CA TYR A 191 -10.66 -3.98 -6.98
C TYR A 191 -9.58 -3.68 -5.93
N MET A 192 -8.79 -2.61 -6.11
CA MET A 192 -7.78 -2.21 -5.13
C MET A 192 -8.35 -1.34 -4.00
N ALA A 193 -9.57 -0.80 -4.14
CA ALA A 193 -10.15 0.13 -3.19
C ALA A 193 -10.20 -0.41 -1.74
N PRO A 194 -10.51 -1.69 -1.48
CA PRO A 194 -10.54 -2.23 -0.12
C PRO A 194 -9.20 -2.15 0.64
N TYR A 195 -8.07 -1.98 -0.04
CA TYR A 195 -6.78 -1.81 0.62
C TYR A 195 -6.56 -0.39 1.16
N PHE A 196 -7.27 0.60 0.59
CA PHE A 196 -7.10 2.02 0.91
C PHE A 196 -8.31 2.62 1.63
N ILE A 197 -9.50 2.05 1.40
CA ILE A 197 -10.76 2.48 2.00
C ILE A 197 -11.26 1.38 2.92
N SER A 198 -11.49 1.75 4.17
CA SER A 198 -11.96 0.82 5.19
C SER A 198 -13.42 0.45 4.94
N THR A 199 -13.75 -0.81 5.17
CA THR A 199 -15.11 -1.33 5.11
C THR A 199 -15.53 -1.86 6.47
N GLU A 200 -16.82 -2.12 6.69
CA GLU A 200 -17.32 -2.69 7.95
C GLU A 200 -16.65 -4.04 8.31
N GLN A 201 -16.16 -4.76 7.31
CA GLN A 201 -15.59 -6.10 7.47
C GLN A 201 -14.05 -6.10 7.48
N GLN A 202 -13.40 -5.08 6.89
CA GLN A 202 -11.95 -5.07 6.70
C GLN A 202 -11.36 -3.67 6.86
N LYS A 203 -10.39 -3.57 7.77
CA LYS A 203 -9.55 -2.37 7.95
C LYS A 203 -8.64 -2.16 6.74
N SER A 204 -8.45 -0.91 6.36
CA SER A 204 -7.48 -0.52 5.32
C SER A 204 -6.04 -0.70 5.78
N LEU A 205 -5.09 -0.67 4.85
CA LEU A 205 -3.66 -0.69 5.15
C LEU A 205 -3.25 0.48 6.05
N ILE A 206 -3.84 1.65 5.84
CA ILE A 206 -3.56 2.87 6.62
C ILE A 206 -4.00 2.68 8.08
N GLU A 207 -5.20 2.14 8.29
CA GLU A 207 -5.69 1.86 9.65
C GLU A 207 -4.85 0.81 10.36
N ARG A 208 -4.44 -0.27 9.68
CA ARG A 208 -3.58 -1.28 10.31
C ARG A 208 -2.21 -0.73 10.67
N LEU A 209 -1.64 0.13 9.83
CA LEU A 209 -0.40 0.83 10.15
C LEU A 209 -0.59 1.76 11.35
N SER A 210 -1.73 2.45 11.44
CA SER A 210 -2.08 3.30 12.58
C SER A 210 -2.25 2.48 13.87
N ASP A 211 -2.94 1.34 13.82
CA ASP A 211 -3.08 0.41 14.94
C ASP A 211 -1.71 -0.05 15.44
N LEU A 212 -0.81 -0.43 14.54
CA LEU A 212 0.55 -0.80 14.88
C LEU A 212 1.30 0.35 15.57
N SER A 213 1.22 1.56 15.02
CA SER A 213 1.85 2.75 15.62
C SER A 213 1.34 2.99 17.04
N ILE A 214 0.01 2.96 17.21
CA ILE A 214 -0.64 3.16 18.51
C ILE A 214 -0.24 2.08 19.52
N CYS A 215 -0.17 0.81 19.09
CA CYS A 215 0.27 -0.29 19.95
C CYS A 215 1.73 -0.09 20.39
N CYS A 216 2.63 0.23 19.46
CA CYS A 216 4.03 0.52 19.77
C CYS A 216 4.18 1.70 20.73
N GLU A 217 3.43 2.79 20.52
CA GLU A 217 3.43 3.95 21.41
C GLU A 217 2.97 3.58 22.83
N LYS A 218 1.88 2.82 22.95
CA LYS A 218 1.38 2.34 24.24
C LYS A 218 2.41 1.47 24.97
N MET A 219 3.04 0.54 24.25
CA MET A 219 4.09 -0.32 24.78
C MET A 219 5.27 0.50 25.32
N LEU A 220 5.69 1.55 24.62
CA LEU A 220 6.83 2.40 25.00
C LEU A 220 6.51 3.45 26.08
N LYS A 221 5.22 3.73 26.33
CA LYS A 221 4.78 4.73 27.31
C LYS A 221 5.18 4.38 28.74
N LYS A 222 5.10 3.10 29.12
CA LYS A 222 5.45 2.62 30.48
C LYS A 222 6.96 2.81 30.76
N PRO A 223 7.89 2.31 29.92
CA PRO A 223 9.31 2.61 30.08
C PRO A 223 9.59 4.11 30.15
N SER A 224 9.01 4.90 29.24
CA SER A 224 9.22 6.35 29.19
C SER A 224 8.86 7.03 30.51
N LYS A 225 7.67 6.73 31.08
CA LYS A 225 7.25 7.27 32.37
C LYS A 225 8.20 6.89 33.50
N ILE A 226 8.66 5.63 33.53
CA ILE A 226 9.58 5.15 34.57
C ILE A 226 10.91 5.91 34.50
N PHE A 227 11.50 6.04 33.30
CA PHE A 227 12.73 6.81 33.13
C PHE A 227 12.56 8.27 33.55
N SER A 228 11.47 8.93 33.15
CA SER A 228 11.20 10.32 33.56
C SER A 228 11.07 10.48 35.07
N THR A 229 10.48 9.50 35.78
CA THR A 229 10.35 9.55 37.24
C THR A 229 11.63 9.21 37.99
N LYS A 230 12.48 8.32 37.44
CA LYS A 230 13.71 7.85 38.10
C LYS A 230 14.92 8.75 37.82
N ILE A 231 14.89 9.57 36.78
CA ILE A 231 15.94 10.57 36.52
C ILE A 231 15.66 11.81 37.38
N CYS A 232 16.24 11.85 38.58
CA CYS A 232 16.34 13.10 39.35
C CYS A 232 17.61 13.86 38.96
N VAL A 233 17.48 15.15 38.64
CA VAL A 233 18.64 16.04 38.47
C VAL A 233 19.28 16.23 39.84
N ALA A 234 20.37 15.50 40.09
CA ALA A 234 21.00 15.42 41.40
C ALA A 234 21.69 16.73 41.86
N SER A 235 22.02 17.64 40.94
CA SER A 235 22.61 18.92 41.28
C SER A 235 22.50 19.91 40.13
N ILE A 236 21.90 21.07 40.38
CA ILE A 236 22.03 22.24 39.50
C ILE A 236 23.14 23.09 40.10
N SER A 237 24.35 22.98 39.56
CA SER A 237 25.45 23.86 39.95
C SER A 237 25.38 25.14 39.13
N SER A 238 24.87 26.21 39.72
CA SER A 238 25.03 27.58 39.20
C SER A 238 26.40 28.11 39.59
N PHE A 239 27.20 28.52 38.62
CA PHE A 239 28.50 29.14 38.88
C PHE A 239 28.42 30.59 38.43
N THR A 240 28.67 31.53 39.34
CA THR A 240 28.82 32.96 39.03
C THR A 240 30.29 33.27 38.85
N LEU A 241 30.68 33.72 37.66
CA LEU A 241 32.01 34.25 37.39
C LEU A 241 31.85 35.75 37.13
N ASP A 242 32.50 36.59 37.95
CA ASP A 242 32.56 38.05 37.81
C ASP A 242 31.22 38.77 37.60
N GLY A 243 30.20 38.44 38.40
CA GLY A 243 28.90 39.12 38.35
C GLY A 243 28.01 38.76 37.15
N ILE A 244 28.48 37.86 36.26
CA ILE A 244 27.69 37.32 35.15
C ILE A 244 27.20 35.93 35.56
N LEU A 245 25.88 35.74 35.56
CA LEU A 245 25.24 34.46 35.83
C LEU A 245 25.40 33.56 34.59
N LEU A 246 26.41 32.70 34.57
CA LEU A 246 26.56 31.69 33.52
C LEU A 246 25.78 30.44 33.91
N GLN A 247 24.61 30.26 33.29
CA GLN A 247 23.80 29.06 33.44
C GLN A 247 24.48 27.90 32.69
N ASN A 248 25.32 27.15 33.39
CA ASN A 248 25.93 25.95 32.81
C ASN A 248 24.85 24.91 32.52
N GLN A 249 24.94 24.28 31.35
CA GLN A 249 24.05 23.20 30.94
C GLN A 249 24.09 22.04 31.95
N PRO A 250 22.93 21.43 32.27
CA PRO A 250 22.82 20.42 33.31
C PRO A 250 23.64 19.18 32.93
N LYS A 251 24.63 18.82 33.76
CA LYS A 251 25.27 17.50 33.69
C LYS A 251 24.29 16.44 34.20
N GLN A 252 23.65 15.72 33.29
CA GLN A 252 22.81 14.57 33.61
C GLN A 252 23.69 13.47 34.23
N LYS A 253 23.53 13.21 35.52
CA LYS A 253 24.15 12.07 36.19
C LYS A 253 23.11 10.95 36.23
N ILE A 254 23.29 9.91 35.42
CA ILE A 254 22.47 8.70 35.48
C ILE A 254 22.76 8.05 36.84
N VAL A 255 21.74 7.92 37.69
CA VAL A 255 21.85 7.15 38.93
C VAL A 255 21.98 5.68 38.52
N SER A 256 23.20 5.15 38.63
CA SER A 256 23.47 3.73 38.44
C SER A 256 22.65 2.93 39.44
N ILE A 257 21.79 2.04 38.93
CA ILE A 257 21.07 1.07 39.75
C ILE A 257 22.12 0.05 40.21
N THR A 258 22.56 0.16 41.47
CA THR A 258 23.23 -0.93 42.16
C THR A 258 22.21 -2.04 42.37
N SER A 259 22.33 -3.10 41.57
CA SER A 259 21.67 -4.38 41.83
C SER A 259 22.16 -4.92 43.17
N VAL A 260 21.32 -4.83 44.21
CA VAL A 260 21.51 -5.61 45.43
C VAL A 260 20.89 -6.98 45.22
N SER A 261 21.71 -7.88 44.70
CA SER A 261 21.77 -9.28 45.16
C SER A 261 23.03 -9.90 44.53
N ALA A 262 24.08 -10.00 45.33
CA ALA A 262 25.23 -10.82 45.02
C ALA A 262 24.77 -12.27 44.84
N PHE A 263 24.93 -12.82 43.63
CA PHE A 263 25.03 -14.25 43.42
C PHE A 263 26.19 -14.52 42.46
N SER A 264 27.06 -15.42 42.90
CA SER A 264 28.34 -15.79 42.32
C SER A 264 28.20 -16.23 40.86
N PHE A 265 29.00 -15.60 40.00
CA PHE A 265 29.07 -15.83 38.55
C PHE A 265 30.10 -16.92 38.22
N ASN A 266 30.00 -18.07 38.87
CA ASN A 266 30.90 -19.21 38.64
C ASN A 266 30.14 -20.54 38.76
N GLU A 267 29.18 -20.76 37.85
CA GLU A 267 28.71 -22.08 37.39
C GLU A 267 27.71 -21.82 36.26
N ILE A 268 27.62 -22.72 35.27
CA ILE A 268 26.87 -22.57 34.00
C ILE A 268 27.71 -21.95 32.85
N MET A 269 28.91 -22.50 32.67
CA MET A 269 29.40 -22.88 31.34
C MET A 269 29.86 -24.34 31.40
N ARG A 270 28.87 -25.22 31.45
CA ARG A 270 28.92 -26.62 31.00
C ARG A 270 27.54 -27.00 30.49
#